data_AF-A0AAN9U9Y5-F1
#
_entry.id   AF-A0AAN9U9Y5-F1
#
_cell.length_a   1.000
_cell.length_b   1.000
_cell.length_c   1.000
_cell.angle_alpha   90.00
_cell.angle_beta   90.00
_cell.angle_gamma   90.00
#
_symmetry.space_group_name_H-M   'P 1'
#
loop_
_entity.id
_entity.type
_entity.pdbx_description
1 polymer ?
#
loop_
_entity_poly.entity_id
_entity_poly.type
_entity_poly.pdbx_seq_one_letter_code
_entity_poly.pdbx_strand_id
1 'polypeptide(L)'
;MTPLQATDFIKPSVTNAPNPSSLPDLTISDVDNAPNPGVMLSRFNSRVCDIVVNGVEMCGAYYVSQRGFRRHLRTRHPGAITTVDQNGISPQETTAGIYALRRWVLSLGWRNARYSNEPGRGSLAIAEICDKLERIAAQDSDFAAQYGKHFHRRIPENTSSLKLRE
;
A
#
# COMPACT_ATOMS: atom_id res chain seq x y z
N MET A 1 40.25 46.69 42.47
CA MET A 1 40.12 45.22 42.43
C MET A 1 38.67 44.91 42.73
N THR A 2 37.90 44.64 41.67
CA THR A 2 36.44 44.45 41.72
C THR A 2 36.12 43.26 40.81
N PRO A 3 35.31 42.28 41.25
CA PRO A 3 35.22 40.98 40.60
C PRO A 3 34.29 40.97 39.38
N LEU A 4 34.59 40.03 38.47
CA LEU A 4 33.79 39.66 37.30
C LEU A 4 32.38 39.19 37.70
N GLN A 5 31.35 39.63 36.97
CA GLN A 5 30.04 38.97 36.96
C GLN A 5 29.66 38.50 35.56
N ALA A 6 29.17 37.25 35.58
CA ALA A 6 28.66 36.38 34.53
C ALA A 6 28.05 37.05 33.30
N THR A 7 28.74 36.93 32.17
CA THR A 7 28.14 37.03 30.84
C THR A 7 27.63 35.66 30.39
N ASP A 8 26.37 35.67 29.96
CA ASP A 8 25.81 34.87 28.87
C ASP A 8 25.65 33.36 29.08
N PHE A 9 24.53 33.01 29.71
CA PHE A 9 23.84 31.74 29.41
C PHE A 9 23.38 31.75 27.94
N ILE A 10 24.23 31.24 27.06
CA ILE A 10 23.84 30.87 25.69
C ILE A 10 22.80 29.75 25.80
N LYS A 11 21.52 30.07 25.59
CA LYS A 11 20.51 29.05 25.26
C LYS A 11 20.93 28.41 23.93
N PRO A 12 21.00 27.08 23.82
CA PRO A 12 21.11 26.46 22.50
C PRO A 12 19.81 26.77 21.77
N SER A 13 19.87 27.69 20.81
CA SER A 13 18.86 27.80 19.77
C SER A 13 18.82 26.45 19.05
N VAL A 14 17.82 25.64 19.40
CA VAL A 14 17.44 24.46 18.62
C VAL A 14 16.97 24.99 17.28
N THR A 15 17.90 25.13 16.35
CA THR A 15 17.60 25.31 14.93
C THR A 15 16.88 24.03 14.51
N ASN A 16 15.56 24.13 14.31
CA ASN A 16 14.77 23.12 13.63
C ASN A 16 15.23 23.06 12.17
N ALA A 17 16.39 22.43 11.93
CA ALA A 17 16.74 21.95 10.62
C ALA A 17 15.66 20.93 10.22
N PRO A 18 15.01 21.07 9.05
CA PRO A 18 14.04 20.09 8.61
C PRO A 18 14.73 18.74 8.50
N ASN A 19 14.25 17.77 9.28
CA ASN A 19 14.71 16.40 9.19
C ASN A 19 14.43 15.92 7.75
N PRO A 20 15.44 15.52 6.96
CA PRO A 20 15.27 15.06 5.58
C PRO A 20 14.40 13.79 5.46
N SER A 21 13.99 13.23 6.61
CA SER A 21 13.11 12.07 6.75
C SER A 21 11.63 12.43 6.93
N SER A 22 11.27 13.72 7.04
CA SER A 22 9.87 14.15 7.14
C SER A 22 9.29 14.41 5.74
N LEU A 23 8.31 13.60 5.34
CA LEU A 23 7.46 13.93 4.19
C LEU A 23 6.78 15.28 4.47
N PRO A 24 6.61 16.15 3.47
CA PRO A 24 5.94 17.43 3.66
C PRO A 24 4.52 17.21 4.19
N ASP A 25 4.06 18.14 5.03
CA ASP A 25 2.68 18.15 5.51
C ASP A 25 1.72 18.32 4.32
N LEU A 26 0.65 17.53 4.33
CA LEU A 26 -0.41 17.60 3.32
C LEU A 26 -1.26 18.84 3.55
N THR A 27 -1.56 19.57 2.47
CA THR A 27 -2.48 20.70 2.49
C THR A 27 -3.88 20.29 2.07
N ILE A 28 -4.89 21.08 2.45
CA ILE A 28 -6.28 20.91 1.97
C ILE A 28 -6.32 20.98 0.43
N SER A 29 -5.51 21.85 -0.15
CA SER A 29 -5.36 22.01 -1.60
C SER A 29 -4.89 20.72 -2.29
N ASP A 30 -4.06 19.89 -1.65
CA ASP A 30 -3.60 18.63 -2.25
C ASP A 30 -4.73 17.59 -2.39
N VAL A 31 -5.74 17.66 -1.52
CA VAL A 31 -6.91 16.80 -1.56
C VAL A 31 -7.95 17.34 -2.55
N ASP A 32 -8.21 18.65 -2.51
CA ASP A 32 -9.23 19.30 -3.35
C ASP A 32 -8.88 19.30 -4.83
N ASN A 33 -7.59 19.32 -5.17
CA ASN A 33 -7.11 19.30 -6.56
C ASN A 33 -6.82 17.88 -7.08
N ALA A 34 -7.26 16.83 -6.39
CA ALA A 34 -7.08 15.47 -6.88
C ALA A 34 -7.79 15.29 -8.23
N PRO A 35 -7.15 14.68 -9.24
CA PRO A 35 -7.69 14.60 -10.59
C PRO A 35 -8.94 13.71 -10.70
N ASN A 36 -9.16 12.84 -9.71
CA ASN A 36 -10.30 11.94 -9.64
C ASN A 36 -10.92 12.02 -8.23
N PRO A 37 -12.25 11.83 -8.10
CA PRO A 37 -12.89 11.70 -6.81
C PRO A 37 -12.28 10.55 -6.00
N GLY A 38 -12.03 10.80 -4.72
CA GLY A 38 -11.54 9.77 -3.82
C GLY A 38 -12.55 8.63 -3.66
N VAL A 39 -12.04 7.40 -3.54
CA VAL A 39 -12.87 6.22 -3.30
C VAL A 39 -12.77 5.75 -1.86
N MET A 40 -13.87 5.20 -1.33
CA MET A 40 -13.84 4.62 0.01
C MET A 40 -13.07 3.29 -0.01
N LEU A 41 -11.97 3.23 0.74
CA LEU A 41 -11.18 2.02 0.88
C LEU A 41 -11.86 1.03 1.82
N SER A 42 -12.13 -0.18 1.31
CA SER A 42 -12.55 -1.31 2.15
C SER A 42 -11.53 -1.58 3.26
N ARG A 43 -12.02 -1.78 4.49
CA ARG A 43 -11.21 -2.21 5.63
C ARG A 43 -10.61 -3.60 5.43
N PHE A 44 -11.24 -4.42 4.58
CA PHE A 44 -10.66 -5.66 4.09
C PHE A 44 -10.04 -5.44 2.71
N ASN A 45 -8.71 -5.33 2.66
CA ASN A 45 -7.97 -5.02 1.44
C ASN A 45 -6.65 -5.80 1.35
N SER A 46 -6.01 -5.74 0.19
CA SER A 46 -4.75 -6.42 -0.13
C SER A 46 -3.55 -5.95 0.69
N ARG A 47 -3.60 -4.72 1.25
CA ARG A 47 -2.46 -3.93 1.76
C ARG A 47 -1.36 -3.69 0.72
N VAL A 48 -1.68 -3.86 -0.57
CA VAL A 48 -0.86 -3.44 -1.70
C VAL A 48 -1.49 -2.16 -2.24
N CYS A 49 -0.66 -1.16 -2.55
CA CYS A 49 -1.14 0.09 -3.11
C CYS A 49 -1.45 -0.04 -4.61
N ASP A 50 -2.73 -0.20 -4.93
CA ASP A 50 -3.24 -0.33 -6.31
C ASP A 50 -3.59 1.03 -6.96
N ILE A 51 -3.12 2.15 -6.38
CA ILE A 51 -3.36 3.48 -6.95
C ILE A 51 -2.51 3.65 -8.21
N VAL A 52 -3.17 4.06 -9.30
CA VAL A 52 -2.52 4.37 -10.56
C VAL A 52 -1.61 5.60 -10.39
N VAL A 53 -0.35 5.42 -10.73
CA VAL A 53 0.72 6.42 -10.77
C VAL A 53 1.25 6.51 -12.20
N ASN A 54 1.76 7.69 -12.59
CA ASN A 54 2.38 7.91 -13.91
C ASN A 54 1.48 7.51 -15.11
N GLY A 55 0.15 7.54 -14.93
CA GLY A 55 -0.84 7.30 -15.98
C GLY A 55 -1.10 5.85 -16.38
N VAL A 56 -0.17 4.92 -16.14
CA VAL A 56 -0.27 3.53 -16.65
C VAL A 56 0.16 2.43 -15.68
N GLU A 57 0.81 2.77 -14.57
CA GLU A 57 1.30 1.81 -13.58
C GLU A 57 0.59 2.03 -12.25
N MET A 58 0.62 1.04 -11.36
CA MET A 58 0.14 1.15 -9.99
C MET A 58 1.31 1.26 -9.01
N CYS A 59 1.11 1.93 -7.88
CA CYS A 59 2.20 2.19 -6.93
C CYS A 59 2.91 0.91 -6.46
N GLY A 60 2.15 -0.12 -6.06
CA GLY A 60 2.63 -1.44 -5.66
C GLY A 60 3.31 -1.53 -4.29
N ALA A 61 3.40 -0.43 -3.53
CA ALA A 61 3.92 -0.45 -2.17
C ALA A 61 3.10 -1.41 -1.28
N TYR A 62 3.78 -2.36 -0.65
CA TYR A 62 3.17 -3.36 0.24
C TYR A 62 3.41 -3.03 1.72
N TYR A 63 2.40 -3.27 2.55
CA TYR A 63 2.45 -2.99 3.98
C TYR A 63 1.95 -4.18 4.81
N VAL A 64 2.67 -4.47 5.89
CA VAL A 64 2.24 -5.49 6.87
C VAL A 64 1.11 -4.96 7.76
N SER A 65 1.02 -3.66 8.02
CA SER A 65 -0.02 -3.09 8.89
C SER A 65 -0.98 -2.18 8.14
N GLN A 66 -2.26 -2.23 8.52
CA GLN A 66 -3.28 -1.29 7.98
C GLN A 66 -2.95 0.17 8.32
N ARG A 67 -2.31 0.41 9.48
CA ARG A 67 -1.85 1.75 9.85
C ARG A 67 -0.77 2.27 8.89
N GLY A 68 0.22 1.44 8.56
CA GLY A 68 1.25 1.77 7.58
C GLY A 68 0.67 2.04 6.20
N PHE A 69 -0.24 1.17 5.75
CA PHE A 69 -0.92 1.34 4.46
C PHE A 69 -1.73 2.64 4.40
N ARG A 70 -2.58 2.92 5.40
CA ARG A 70 -3.37 4.16 5.46
C ARG A 70 -2.50 5.40 5.57
N ARG A 71 -1.34 5.33 6.24
CA ARG A 71 -0.38 6.44 6.27
C ARG A 71 0.17 6.70 4.86
N HIS A 72 0.61 5.65 4.17
CA HIS A 72 1.11 5.75 2.80
C HIS A 72 0.07 6.35 1.85
N LEU A 73 -1.17 5.86 1.87
CA LEU A 73 -2.23 6.39 1.00
C LEU A 73 -2.44 7.88 1.22
N ARG A 74 -2.50 8.34 2.48
CA ARG A 74 -2.63 9.77 2.78
C ARG A 74 -1.43 10.57 2.29
N THR A 75 -0.20 10.15 2.59
CA THR A 75 1.00 10.97 2.35
C THR A 75 1.57 10.86 0.94
N ARG A 76 1.26 9.79 0.20
CA ARG A 76 1.78 9.55 -1.16
C ARG A 76 0.71 9.67 -2.24
N HIS A 77 -0.55 9.54 -1.87
CA HIS A 77 -1.69 9.61 -2.77
C HIS A 77 -2.84 10.45 -2.17
N PRO A 78 -2.57 11.73 -1.82
CA PRO A 78 -3.60 12.60 -1.28
C PRO A 78 -4.81 12.68 -2.23
N GLY A 79 -6.01 12.66 -1.65
CA GLY A 79 -7.28 12.70 -2.37
C GLY A 79 -7.69 11.40 -3.09
N ALA A 80 -6.81 10.40 -3.21
CA ALA A 80 -7.17 9.14 -3.88
C ALA A 80 -8.14 8.26 -3.08
N ILE A 81 -8.14 8.41 -1.75
CA ILE A 81 -9.08 7.72 -0.86
C ILE A 81 -9.84 8.72 0.01
N THR A 82 -11.12 8.45 0.25
CA THR A 82 -11.90 9.19 1.25
C THR A 82 -11.60 8.67 2.65
N THR A 83 -11.83 9.52 3.66
CA THR A 83 -11.68 9.15 5.06
C THR A 83 -12.62 8.01 5.41
N VAL A 84 -12.08 6.89 5.83
CA VAL A 84 -12.86 5.76 6.35
C VAL A 84 -13.40 6.16 7.72
N ASP A 85 -14.69 5.93 7.98
CA ASP A 85 -15.31 6.17 9.28
C ASP A 85 -14.66 5.31 10.38
N GLN A 86 -14.80 5.71 11.66
CA GLN A 86 -14.16 5.00 12.78
C GLN A 86 -14.88 3.70 13.17
N ASN A 87 -15.95 3.33 12.47
CA ASN A 87 -16.73 2.15 12.77
C ASN A 87 -15.94 0.85 12.53
N GLY A 88 -16.39 -0.22 13.20
CA GLY A 88 -15.88 -1.57 12.96
C GLY A 88 -16.18 -2.04 11.53
N ILE A 89 -15.42 -3.03 11.04
CA ILE A 89 -15.73 -3.68 9.75
C ILE A 89 -17.01 -4.50 9.90
N SER A 90 -17.98 -4.29 8.99
CA SER A 90 -19.19 -5.12 8.99
C SER A 90 -18.89 -6.52 8.43
N PRO A 91 -19.66 -7.55 8.81
CA PRO A 91 -19.58 -8.86 8.17
C PRO A 91 -19.78 -8.79 6.66
N GLN A 92 -20.67 -7.92 6.18
CA GLN A 92 -20.96 -7.72 4.76
C GLN A 92 -19.75 -7.13 4.02
N GLU A 93 -19.10 -6.12 4.60
CA GLU A 93 -17.87 -5.53 4.06
C GLU A 93 -16.74 -6.57 4.00
N THR A 94 -16.62 -7.40 5.03
CA THR A 94 -15.62 -8.48 5.08
C THR A 94 -15.86 -9.49 3.95
N THR A 95 -17.10 -9.98 3.81
CA THR A 95 -17.48 -10.92 2.76
C THR A 95 -17.27 -10.33 1.37
N ALA A 96 -17.69 -9.08 1.14
CA ALA A 96 -17.48 -8.38 -0.12
C ALA A 96 -16.00 -8.23 -0.45
N GLY A 97 -15.17 -7.85 0.53
CA GLY A 97 -13.72 -7.72 0.37
C GLY A 97 -13.03 -9.04 0.03
N ILE A 98 -13.44 -10.16 0.67
CA ILE A 98 -12.92 -11.49 0.35
C ILE A 98 -13.27 -11.87 -1.09
N TYR A 99 -14.52 -11.69 -1.52
CA TYR A 99 -14.92 -11.99 -2.89
C TYR A 99 -14.24 -11.10 -3.92
N ALA A 100 -14.05 -9.81 -3.61
CA ALA A 100 -13.32 -8.89 -4.47
C ALA A 100 -11.86 -9.34 -4.67
N LEU A 101 -11.14 -9.68 -3.59
CA LEU A 101 -9.77 -10.19 -3.70
C LEU A 101 -9.70 -11.50 -4.48
N ARG A 102 -10.60 -12.46 -4.18
CA ARG A 102 -10.65 -13.74 -4.91
C ARG A 102 -10.90 -13.53 -6.39
N ARG A 103 -11.86 -12.69 -6.75
CA ARG A 103 -12.19 -12.38 -8.14
C ARG A 103 -11.00 -11.72 -8.85
N TRP A 104 -10.34 -10.76 -8.19
CA TRP A 104 -9.20 -10.07 -8.75
C TRP A 104 -7.99 -10.99 -9.02
N VAL A 105 -7.73 -11.95 -8.13
CA VAL A 105 -6.70 -12.97 -8.37
C VAL A 105 -7.14 -13.94 -9.47
N LEU A 106 -8.37 -14.46 -9.40
CA LEU A 106 -8.91 -15.42 -10.36
C LEU A 106 -8.95 -14.86 -11.79
N SER A 107 -9.29 -13.59 -11.96
CA SER A 107 -9.30 -12.91 -13.26
C SER A 107 -7.90 -12.45 -13.71
N LEU A 108 -6.84 -12.93 -13.04
CA LEU A 108 -5.44 -12.58 -13.28
C LEU A 108 -5.11 -11.08 -13.13
N GLY A 109 -6.00 -10.30 -12.51
CA GLY A 109 -5.79 -8.87 -12.27
C GLY A 109 -4.59 -8.65 -11.35
N TRP A 110 -4.46 -9.46 -10.29
CA TRP A 110 -3.27 -9.48 -9.43
C TRP A 110 -1.99 -9.85 -10.19
N ARG A 111 -2.03 -10.91 -11.01
CA ARG A 111 -0.83 -11.41 -11.71
C ARG A 111 -0.33 -10.45 -12.78
N ASN A 112 -1.25 -9.83 -13.51
CA ASN A 112 -0.96 -8.99 -14.68
C ASN A 112 -0.90 -7.50 -14.36
N ALA A 113 -1.21 -7.11 -13.12
CA ALA A 113 -1.06 -5.74 -12.63
C ALA A 113 0.35 -5.21 -12.91
N ARG A 114 0.44 -3.99 -13.43
CA ARG A 114 1.73 -3.30 -13.68
C ARG A 114 2.04 -2.44 -12.47
N TYR A 115 2.99 -2.86 -11.64
CA TYR A 115 3.41 -2.08 -10.47
C TYR A 115 4.75 -1.40 -10.72
N SER A 116 4.85 -0.12 -10.35
CA SER A 116 6.14 0.59 -10.32
C SER A 116 7.04 0.07 -9.20
N ASN A 117 6.46 -0.42 -8.09
CA ASN A 117 7.18 -1.15 -7.04
C ASN A 117 6.62 -2.57 -6.94
N GLU A 118 7.38 -3.56 -7.35
CA GLU A 118 6.90 -4.95 -7.41
C GLU A 118 6.61 -5.50 -5.99
N PRO A 119 5.36 -5.87 -5.67
CA PRO A 119 4.96 -6.34 -4.33
C PRO A 119 5.34 -7.82 -4.07
N GLY A 120 6.02 -8.47 -5.00
CA GLY A 120 6.40 -9.88 -4.91
C GLY A 120 5.16 -10.79 -4.81
N ARG A 121 5.13 -11.65 -3.79
CA ARG A 121 3.98 -12.55 -3.55
C ARG A 121 2.75 -11.83 -2.97
N GLY A 122 2.85 -10.54 -2.64
CA GLY A 122 1.78 -9.77 -2.04
C GLY A 122 1.56 -10.11 -0.56
N SER A 123 0.38 -9.77 -0.04
CA SER A 123 0.03 -10.12 1.34
C SER A 123 -0.27 -11.61 1.50
N LEU A 124 -0.22 -12.11 2.74
CA LEU A 124 -0.58 -13.49 3.06
C LEU A 124 -1.94 -13.91 2.48
N ALA A 125 -2.93 -13.02 2.55
CA ALA A 125 -4.26 -13.28 1.99
C ALA A 125 -4.23 -13.53 0.47
N ILE A 126 -3.45 -12.73 -0.28
CA ILE A 126 -3.29 -12.93 -1.72
C ILE A 126 -2.52 -14.23 -1.99
N ALA A 127 -1.40 -14.43 -1.30
CA ALA A 127 -0.57 -15.62 -1.49
C ALA A 127 -1.37 -16.91 -1.26
N GLU A 128 -2.18 -16.97 -0.20
CA GLU A 128 -3.06 -18.11 0.09
C GLU A 128 -4.13 -18.33 -0.98
N ILE A 129 -4.72 -17.26 -1.53
CA ILE A 129 -5.68 -17.38 -2.64
C ILE A 129 -4.98 -17.95 -3.86
N CYS A 130 -3.80 -17.42 -4.23
CA CYS A 130 -3.01 -17.93 -5.35
C CYS A 130 -2.66 -19.41 -5.16
N ASP A 131 -2.12 -19.81 -4.00
CA ASP A 131 -1.75 -21.20 -3.72
C ASP A 131 -2.95 -22.15 -3.84
N LYS A 132 -4.14 -21.72 -3.38
CA LYS A 132 -5.38 -22.52 -3.51
C LYS A 132 -5.82 -22.64 -4.97
N LEU A 133 -5.78 -21.57 -5.74
CA LEU A 133 -6.19 -21.59 -7.15
C LEU A 133 -5.21 -22.39 -8.02
N GLU A 134 -3.90 -22.28 -7.77
CA GLU A 134 -2.89 -23.08 -8.46
C GLU A 134 -3.03 -24.58 -8.14
N ARG A 135 -3.37 -24.92 -6.88
CA ARG A 135 -3.68 -26.30 -6.51
C ARG A 135 -4.91 -26.84 -7.24
N ILE A 136 -5.98 -26.05 -7.34
CA ILE A 136 -7.18 -26.43 -8.10
C ILE A 136 -6.83 -26.63 -9.57
N ALA A 137 -6.11 -25.68 -10.18
CA ALA A 137 -5.69 -25.79 -11.59
C ALA A 137 -4.74 -26.97 -11.86
N ALA A 138 -4.01 -27.46 -10.86
CA ALA A 138 -3.20 -28.67 -10.98
C ALA A 138 -4.05 -29.95 -10.97
N GLN A 139 -5.25 -29.91 -10.39
CA GLN A 139 -6.15 -31.06 -10.22
C GLN A 139 -7.28 -31.09 -11.25
N ASP A 140 -7.70 -29.94 -11.76
CA ASP A 140 -8.83 -29.77 -12.67
C ASP A 140 -8.35 -29.10 -13.98
N SER A 141 -8.35 -29.88 -15.06
CA SER A 141 -7.91 -29.43 -16.38
C SER A 141 -8.85 -28.41 -17.01
N ASP A 142 -10.16 -28.49 -16.73
CA ASP A 142 -11.16 -27.58 -17.28
C ASP A 142 -11.05 -26.21 -16.61
N PHE A 143 -10.87 -26.22 -15.28
CA PHE A 143 -10.55 -25.01 -14.53
C PHE A 143 -9.26 -24.37 -15.04
N ALA A 144 -8.20 -25.16 -15.23
CA ALA A 144 -6.92 -24.67 -15.75
C ALA A 144 -7.03 -24.11 -17.17
N ALA A 145 -7.85 -24.71 -18.03
CA ALA A 145 -8.12 -24.22 -19.37
C ALA A 145 -8.88 -22.88 -19.33
N GLN A 146 -9.83 -22.73 -18.41
CA GLN A 146 -10.65 -21.52 -18.29
C GLN A 146 -9.91 -20.34 -17.64
N TYR A 147 -9.17 -20.57 -16.55
CA TYR A 147 -8.60 -19.51 -15.71
C TYR A 147 -7.07 -19.44 -15.74
N GLY A 148 -6.41 -20.46 -16.29
CA GLY A 148 -4.95 -20.60 -16.28
C GLY A 148 -4.41 -21.39 -15.09
N LYS A 149 -3.10 -21.60 -15.10
CA LYS A 149 -2.38 -22.47 -14.14
C LYS A 149 -1.55 -21.73 -13.09
N HIS A 150 -1.31 -20.44 -13.30
CA HIS A 150 -0.41 -19.65 -12.46
C HIS A 150 -1.08 -18.34 -12.09
N PHE A 151 -1.22 -18.10 -10.79
CA PHE A 151 -1.93 -16.97 -10.21
C PHE A 151 -0.98 -16.07 -9.39
N HIS A 152 0.14 -16.59 -8.89
CA HIS A 152 1.20 -15.77 -8.30
C HIS A 152 1.77 -14.78 -9.34
N ARG A 153 2.38 -13.69 -8.87
CA ARG A 153 3.08 -12.77 -9.77
C ARG A 153 4.36 -13.39 -10.31
N ARG A 154 4.77 -12.98 -11.52
CA ARG A 154 6.07 -13.35 -12.09
C ARG A 154 7.13 -12.49 -11.44
N ILE A 155 7.83 -13.02 -10.45
CA ILE A 155 8.96 -12.33 -9.81
C ILE A 155 10.20 -12.66 -10.67
N PRO A 156 10.85 -11.68 -11.31
CA PRO A 156 12.14 -11.92 -11.94
C PRO A 156 13.14 -12.33 -10.84
N GLU A 157 13.95 -13.36 -11.09
CA GLU A 157 14.91 -13.92 -10.11
C GLU A 157 15.88 -12.88 -9.53
N ASN A 158 16.01 -11.72 -10.16
CA ASN A 158 16.93 -10.65 -9.77
C ASN A 158 16.39 -9.70 -8.68
N THR A 159 15.18 -9.93 -8.15
CA THR A 159 14.50 -9.00 -7.21
C THR A 159 14.65 -9.38 -5.73
N SER A 160 15.37 -10.45 -5.41
CA SER A 160 15.55 -10.98 -4.04
C SER A 160 16.31 -10.05 -3.08
N SER A 161 16.72 -8.86 -3.50
CA SER A 161 17.58 -7.95 -2.74
C SER A 161 16.93 -6.62 -2.29
N LEU A 162 15.66 -6.37 -2.61
CA LEU A 162 14.98 -5.15 -2.12
C LEU A 162 14.41 -5.36 -0.71
N LYS A 163 15.29 -5.03 0.24
CA LYS A 163 15.11 -4.97 1.70
C LYS A 163 13.74 -4.47 2.14
N LEU A 164 13.18 -5.13 3.17
CA LEU A 164 12.12 -4.59 4.02
C LEU A 164 12.49 -3.14 4.39
N ARG A 165 11.67 -2.19 3.97
CA ARG A 165 11.72 -0.83 4.51
C ARG A 165 10.80 -0.79 5.73
N GLU A 166 11.42 -0.66 6.90
CA GLU A 166 10.77 -0.44 8.20
C GLU A 166 10.07 0.92 8.27
#